data_AF-A0A9N9XIP6-F1
#
_entry.id   AF-A0A9N9XIP6-F1
#
_cell.length_a   1.000
_cell.length_b   1.000
_cell.length_c   1.000
_cell.angle_alpha   90.00
_cell.angle_beta   90.00
_cell.angle_gamma   90.00
#
_symmetry.space_group_name_H-M   'P 1'
#
loop_
_entity.id
_entity.type
_entity.pdbx_description
1 polymer ?
#
loop_
_entity_poly.entity_id
_entity_poly.type
_entity_poly.pdbx_seq_one_letter_code
_entity_poly.pdbx_strand_id
1 'polypeptide(L)'
;MEHTQIGDNEPATFEQAVRKTGFGKFNITLMALTFFGICSPMFETTNMSYIFASAQCDLDLSLQDKGYLNSMVYAELHSWNIFLFVTGLCPFIAGTIFTFLSESPKFLMTSGKNEKALKVLQKVYSKNTGNSPESYPVKELVQEKEVIELTDVDPKPKVKIINGGISNIGLLFKSKYILKFALISAIQVTFMASLNMLRLWTPQLFQALEDYKVVNNGSTSDLCTMLSVLRPNPMTDSCSSNVAKPDAYFHSMIVAAVGVVSYILTGSVIHKLGKKNLLILTALLGALICFSLIYSRGIVITILLISLFTSCGNICSNVILSVIVDVFPTSLRALALSSVMMIARVGVVSGNIFFPMLLEQGCHPPFLVVAGIIGVGGILCFFLPNTENTALK
;
A
#
# COMPACT_ATOMS: atom_id res chain seq x y z
N MET A 1 20.79 23.10 22.31
CA MET A 1 21.27 21.85 21.72
C MET A 1 22.77 21.98 21.61
N GLU A 2 23.52 21.29 22.47
CA GLU A 2 24.98 21.29 22.43
C GLU A 2 25.47 20.79 21.08
N HIS A 3 26.28 21.62 20.43
CA HIS A 3 27.12 21.21 19.32
C HIS A 3 28.19 20.25 19.85
N THR A 4 27.91 18.95 19.83
CA THR A 4 28.99 17.95 19.92
C THR A 4 29.75 18.02 18.59
N GLN A 5 30.81 18.83 18.56
CA GLN A 5 31.83 18.73 17.54
C GLN A 5 32.42 17.33 17.64
N ILE A 6 32.14 16.51 16.62
CA ILE A 6 32.76 15.19 16.46
C ILE A 6 34.26 15.45 16.29
N GLY A 7 35.10 14.89 17.16
CA GLY A 7 36.54 14.87 16.93
C GLY A 7 36.83 14.14 15.62
N ASP A 8 37.78 14.63 14.82
CA ASP A 8 38.06 14.18 13.44
C ASP A 8 38.33 12.68 13.25
N ASN A 9 38.38 11.87 14.32
CA ASN A 9 38.75 10.45 14.32
C ASN A 9 37.69 9.48 14.92
N GLU A 10 36.48 9.90 15.29
CA GLU A 10 35.47 8.94 15.76
C GLU A 10 34.68 8.31 14.59
N PRO A 11 34.49 6.96 14.59
CA PRO A 11 33.73 6.29 13.56
C PRO A 11 32.25 6.73 13.58
N ALA A 12 31.73 7.14 12.42
CA ALA A 12 30.38 7.67 12.33
C ALA A 12 29.33 6.56 12.16
N THR A 13 28.19 6.72 12.84
CA THR A 13 27.01 5.89 12.61
C THR A 13 26.39 6.19 11.24
N PHE A 14 25.57 5.26 10.72
CA PHE A 14 24.86 5.45 9.45
C PHE A 14 24.08 6.78 9.40
N GLU A 15 23.35 7.12 10.47
CA GLU A 15 22.53 8.34 10.53
C GLU A 15 23.37 9.62 10.48
N GLN A 16 24.50 9.64 11.20
CA GLN A 16 25.44 10.77 11.17
C GLN A 16 26.06 10.93 9.77
N ALA A 17 26.47 9.82 9.15
CA ALA A 17 27.08 9.83 7.84
C ALA A 17 26.08 10.31 6.77
N VAL A 18 24.87 9.75 6.73
CA VAL A 18 23.84 10.16 5.75
C VAL A 18 23.48 11.64 5.90
N ARG A 19 23.37 12.17 7.13
CA ARG A 19 23.11 13.62 7.34
C ARG A 19 24.17 14.51 6.70
N LYS A 20 25.44 14.08 6.72
CA LYS A 20 26.56 14.82 6.11
C LYS A 20 26.54 14.78 4.58
N THR A 21 25.79 13.86 3.95
CA THR A 21 25.62 13.83 2.49
C THR A 21 24.70 14.93 1.94
N GLY A 22 23.93 15.58 2.82
CA GLY A 22 22.97 16.63 2.45
C GLY A 22 21.77 16.15 1.64
N PHE A 23 20.88 17.08 1.28
CA PHE A 23 19.77 16.83 0.38
C PHE A 23 19.97 17.54 -0.96
N GLY A 24 19.85 16.82 -2.07
CA GLY A 24 20.09 17.40 -3.40
C GLY A 24 19.67 16.50 -4.55
N LYS A 25 20.37 16.63 -5.69
CA LYS A 25 20.01 15.98 -6.96
C LYS A 25 19.94 14.46 -6.88
N PHE A 26 20.79 13.81 -6.08
CA PHE A 26 20.73 12.35 -5.89
C PHE A 26 19.40 11.96 -5.27
N ASN A 27 18.98 12.65 -4.20
CA ASN A 27 17.74 12.31 -3.49
C ASN A 27 16.50 12.54 -4.35
N ILE A 28 16.46 13.65 -5.10
CA ILE A 28 15.35 13.93 -6.04
C ILE A 28 15.31 12.88 -7.15
N THR A 29 16.46 12.52 -7.71
CA THR A 29 16.55 11.48 -8.75
C THR A 29 16.10 10.13 -8.18
N LEU A 30 16.57 9.76 -6.99
CA LEU A 30 16.20 8.52 -6.34
C LEU A 30 14.68 8.46 -6.09
N MET A 31 14.09 9.55 -5.58
CA MET A 31 12.64 9.65 -5.37
C MET A 31 11.86 9.47 -6.68
N ALA A 32 12.30 10.11 -7.77
CA ALA A 32 11.70 9.96 -9.09
C ALA A 32 11.83 8.53 -9.64
N LEU A 33 12.97 7.87 -9.44
CA LEU A 33 13.18 6.48 -9.87
C LEU A 33 12.34 5.50 -9.05
N THR A 34 12.17 5.73 -7.74
CA THR A 34 11.34 4.90 -6.88
C THR A 34 9.85 4.98 -7.20
N PHE A 35 9.40 6.02 -7.91
CA PHE A 35 8.01 6.15 -8.35
C PHE A 35 7.53 4.93 -9.15
N PHE A 36 8.33 4.48 -10.13
CA PHE A 36 7.99 3.28 -10.92
C PHE A 36 7.92 2.01 -10.05
N GLY A 37 8.79 1.93 -9.04
CA GLY A 37 8.76 0.85 -8.05
C GLY A 37 7.50 0.85 -7.18
N ILE A 38 6.91 2.02 -6.89
CA ILE A 38 5.65 2.15 -6.16
C ILE A 38 4.45 1.85 -7.08
N CYS A 39 4.51 2.26 -8.34
CA CYS A 39 3.45 1.99 -9.32
C CYS A 39 3.26 0.48 -9.58
N SER A 40 4.35 -0.29 -9.64
CA SER A 40 4.34 -1.74 -9.89
C SER A 40 3.36 -2.53 -8.99
N PRO A 41 3.48 -2.51 -7.64
CA PRO A 41 2.58 -3.26 -6.77
C PRO A 41 1.15 -2.68 -6.75
N MET A 42 0.96 -1.40 -7.10
CA MET A 42 -0.38 -0.81 -7.24
C MET A 42 -1.12 -1.34 -8.46
N PHE A 43 -0.45 -1.44 -9.61
CA PHE A 43 -1.02 -2.06 -10.80
C PHE A 43 -1.34 -3.53 -10.56
N GLU A 44 -0.39 -4.30 -10.03
CA GLU A 44 -0.60 -5.73 -9.75
C GLU A 44 -1.84 -5.99 -8.89
N THR A 45 -2.04 -5.18 -7.84
CA THR A 45 -3.16 -5.37 -6.90
C THR A 45 -4.51 -4.88 -7.42
N THR A 46 -4.55 -4.00 -8.42
CA THR A 46 -5.80 -3.36 -8.89
C THR A 46 -6.21 -3.80 -10.30
N ASN A 47 -5.29 -4.40 -11.07
CA ASN A 47 -5.57 -4.83 -12.44
C ASN A 47 -6.80 -5.74 -12.54
N MET A 48 -6.90 -6.73 -11.65
CA MET A 48 -8.01 -7.70 -11.68
C MET A 48 -9.38 -7.07 -11.48
N SER A 49 -9.50 -6.05 -10.62
CA SER A 49 -10.79 -5.36 -10.40
C SER A 49 -11.33 -4.63 -11.62
N TYR A 50 -10.45 -4.11 -12.50
CA TYR A 50 -10.86 -3.44 -13.73
C TYR A 50 -11.13 -4.41 -14.88
N ILE A 51 -10.49 -5.58 -14.84
CA ILE A 51 -10.65 -6.64 -15.83
C ILE A 51 -11.96 -7.39 -15.64
N PHE A 52 -12.40 -7.61 -14.39
CA PHE A 52 -13.60 -8.42 -14.13
C PHE A 52 -14.85 -7.90 -14.84
N ALA A 53 -15.08 -6.58 -14.85
CA ALA A 53 -16.23 -6.00 -15.54
C ALA A 53 -16.19 -6.23 -17.06
N SER A 54 -15.01 -6.19 -17.68
CA SER A 54 -14.84 -6.43 -19.12
C SER A 54 -14.79 -7.91 -19.51
N ALA A 55 -14.30 -8.79 -18.62
CA ALA A 55 -14.06 -10.21 -18.91
C ALA A 55 -15.22 -11.13 -18.50
N GLN A 56 -16.24 -10.60 -17.82
CA GLN A 56 -17.37 -11.39 -17.30
C GLN A 56 -18.17 -12.09 -18.41
N CYS A 57 -18.36 -11.44 -19.57
CA CYS A 57 -19.03 -12.05 -20.73
C CYS A 57 -18.10 -12.89 -21.61
N ASP A 58 -16.79 -12.63 -21.60
CA ASP A 58 -15.79 -13.38 -22.36
C ASP A 58 -15.55 -14.80 -21.79
N LEU A 59 -15.92 -15.04 -20.52
CA LEU A 59 -15.61 -16.27 -19.78
C LEU A 59 -16.78 -17.29 -19.73
N ASP A 60 -17.88 -17.08 -20.45
CA ASP A 60 -19.07 -17.96 -20.45
C ASP A 60 -18.95 -19.11 -21.49
N LEU A 61 -18.10 -20.11 -21.20
CA LEU A 61 -17.59 -21.10 -22.16
C LEU A 61 -18.61 -22.16 -22.66
N SER A 62 -18.78 -22.23 -23.99
CA SER A 62 -19.47 -23.26 -24.78
C SER A 62 -18.51 -24.30 -25.43
N LEU A 63 -19.04 -25.38 -26.03
CA LEU A 63 -18.25 -26.41 -26.74
C LEU A 63 -17.48 -25.89 -27.96
N GLN A 64 -17.85 -24.73 -28.49
CA GLN A 64 -17.20 -24.08 -29.63
C GLN A 64 -15.95 -23.28 -29.21
N ASP A 65 -15.92 -22.78 -27.96
CA ASP A 65 -14.78 -22.06 -27.36
C ASP A 65 -13.60 -23.01 -27.07
N LYS A 66 -13.90 -24.28 -26.79
CA LYS A 66 -12.91 -25.38 -26.75
C LYS A 66 -12.33 -25.69 -28.14
N GLY A 67 -13.04 -25.33 -29.21
CA GLY A 67 -12.58 -25.41 -30.60
C GLY A 67 -11.66 -24.25 -30.98
N TYR A 68 -11.98 -23.01 -30.57
CA TYR A 68 -11.15 -21.82 -30.83
C TYR A 68 -9.83 -21.81 -30.04
N LEU A 69 -9.78 -22.42 -28.86
CA LEU A 69 -8.53 -22.66 -28.11
C LEU A 69 -7.51 -23.54 -28.86
N ASN A 70 -7.95 -24.39 -29.80
CA ASN A 70 -7.05 -25.12 -30.71
C ASN A 70 -6.55 -24.25 -31.88
N SER A 71 -7.13 -23.07 -32.11
CA SER A 71 -6.80 -22.12 -33.19
C SER A 71 -5.79 -21.04 -32.78
N MET A 72 -5.21 -21.16 -31.57
CA MET A 72 -4.39 -20.18 -30.83
C MET A 72 -3.12 -19.65 -31.54
N VAL A 73 -2.88 -20.02 -32.80
CA VAL A 73 -1.80 -19.46 -33.63
C VAL A 73 -2.17 -18.07 -34.21
N TYR A 74 -3.44 -17.65 -34.16
CA TYR A 74 -3.93 -16.37 -34.74
C TYR A 74 -4.66 -15.41 -33.74
N ALA A 75 -4.29 -15.40 -32.46
CA ALA A 75 -5.01 -14.75 -31.34
C ALA A 75 -5.62 -13.34 -31.61
N GLU A 76 -6.93 -13.20 -31.36
CA GLU A 76 -7.59 -11.90 -31.17
C GLU A 76 -7.09 -11.23 -29.88
N LEU A 77 -6.66 -9.99 -29.99
CA LEU A 77 -6.02 -9.26 -28.92
C LEU A 77 -7.07 -8.38 -28.24
N HIS A 78 -7.68 -8.86 -27.15
CA HIS A 78 -8.72 -8.13 -26.42
C HIS A 78 -8.13 -6.92 -25.67
N SER A 79 -8.96 -5.90 -25.41
CA SER A 79 -8.53 -4.66 -24.75
C SER A 79 -7.93 -4.88 -23.36
N TRP A 80 -8.40 -5.90 -22.62
CA TRP A 80 -7.85 -6.25 -21.31
C TRP A 80 -6.45 -6.87 -21.40
N ASN A 81 -6.10 -7.55 -22.50
CA ASN A 81 -4.74 -8.04 -22.76
C ASN A 81 -3.77 -6.87 -22.98
N ILE A 82 -4.19 -5.84 -23.73
CA ILE A 82 -3.41 -4.60 -23.92
C ILE A 82 -3.20 -3.92 -22.56
N PHE A 83 -4.24 -3.82 -21.74
CA PHE A 83 -4.15 -3.25 -20.41
C PHE A 83 -3.15 -4.00 -19.51
N LEU A 84 -3.18 -5.35 -19.52
CA LEU A 84 -2.18 -6.16 -18.80
C LEU A 84 -0.76 -5.95 -19.32
N PHE A 85 -0.57 -5.87 -20.64
CA PHE A 85 0.72 -5.61 -21.25
C PHE A 85 1.28 -4.24 -20.83
N VAL A 86 0.47 -3.18 -20.94
CA VAL A 86 0.85 -1.81 -20.57
C VAL A 86 1.17 -1.70 -19.08
N THR A 87 0.37 -2.32 -18.22
CA THR A 87 0.62 -2.30 -16.77
C THR A 87 1.83 -3.16 -16.38
N GLY A 88 2.14 -4.22 -17.14
CA GLY A 88 3.36 -5.03 -17.00
C GLY A 88 4.66 -4.32 -17.40
N LEU A 89 4.59 -3.25 -18.21
CA LEU A 89 5.77 -2.43 -18.52
C LEU A 89 6.31 -1.70 -17.27
N CYS A 90 5.44 -1.33 -16.33
CA CYS A 90 5.84 -0.64 -15.11
C CYS A 90 6.80 -1.45 -14.22
N PRO A 91 6.49 -2.71 -13.82
CA PRO A 91 7.43 -3.57 -13.10
C PRO A 91 8.70 -3.85 -13.91
N PHE A 92 8.60 -4.01 -15.24
CA PHE A 92 9.77 -4.25 -16.09
C PHE A 92 10.73 -3.05 -16.09
N ILE A 93 10.21 -1.83 -16.24
CA ILE A 93 10.97 -0.59 -16.16
C ILE A 93 11.57 -0.43 -14.76
N ALA A 94 10.78 -0.67 -13.70
CA ALA A 94 11.26 -0.59 -12.32
C ALA A 94 12.41 -1.58 -12.05
N GLY A 95 12.26 -2.84 -12.48
CA GLY A 95 13.31 -3.86 -12.37
C GLY A 95 14.58 -3.47 -13.10
N THR A 96 14.46 -2.96 -14.33
CA THR A 96 15.59 -2.47 -15.13
C THR A 96 16.30 -1.32 -14.43
N ILE A 97 15.57 -0.31 -13.95
CA ILE A 97 16.12 0.83 -13.21
C ILE A 97 16.88 0.35 -11.96
N PHE A 98 16.33 -0.59 -11.21
CA PHE A 98 16.93 -1.09 -9.98
C PHE A 98 18.24 -1.85 -10.21
N THR A 99 18.47 -2.43 -11.40
CA THR A 99 19.78 -3.04 -11.73
C THR A 99 20.93 -2.02 -11.78
N PHE A 100 20.62 -0.75 -12.05
CA PHE A 100 21.61 0.33 -12.16
C PHE A 100 21.79 1.13 -10.86
N LEU A 101 20.91 0.93 -9.87
CA LEU A 101 21.04 1.59 -8.58
C LEU A 101 22.16 0.94 -7.76
N SER A 102 22.97 1.78 -7.12
CA SER A 102 23.97 1.30 -6.18
C SER A 102 23.30 0.72 -4.94
N GLU A 103 23.87 -0.36 -4.42
CA GLU A 103 23.46 -0.99 -3.17
C GLU A 103 23.35 0.03 -2.01
N SER A 104 22.36 -0.16 -1.13
CA SER A 104 22.14 0.74 0.01
C SER A 104 23.35 0.77 0.96
N PRO A 105 23.87 1.95 1.35
CA PRO A 105 24.98 2.04 2.30
C PRO A 105 24.66 1.37 3.64
N LYS A 106 23.38 1.39 4.08
CA LYS A 106 22.97 0.74 5.32
C LYS A 106 23.16 -0.78 5.25
N PHE A 107 22.73 -1.38 4.14
CA PHE A 107 22.90 -2.82 3.92
C PHE A 107 24.39 -3.20 3.89
N LEU A 108 25.21 -2.40 3.21
CA LEU A 108 26.66 -2.60 3.15
C LEU A 108 27.29 -2.51 4.55
N MET A 109 26.88 -1.56 5.39
CA MET A 109 27.34 -1.44 6.78
C MET A 109 26.93 -2.66 7.62
N THR A 110 25.67 -3.08 7.56
CA THR A 110 25.20 -4.27 8.28
C THR A 110 25.87 -5.56 7.79
N SER A 111 26.34 -5.59 6.54
CA SER A 111 27.08 -6.72 5.97
C SER A 111 28.57 -6.71 6.34
N GLY A 112 29.05 -5.70 7.07
CA GLY A 112 30.46 -5.47 7.39
C GLY A 112 31.30 -4.96 6.22
N LYS A 113 30.68 -4.49 5.13
CA LYS A 113 31.35 -3.94 3.93
C LYS A 113 31.46 -2.41 4.03
N ASN A 114 32.02 -1.91 5.13
CA ASN A 114 32.07 -0.48 5.46
C ASN A 114 32.80 0.37 4.41
N GLU A 115 33.88 -0.13 3.81
CA GLU A 115 34.58 0.58 2.73
C GLU A 115 33.69 0.84 1.51
N LYS A 116 32.89 -0.16 1.11
CA LYS A 116 31.94 -0.01 0.00
C LYS A 116 30.83 0.96 0.37
N ALA A 117 30.34 0.90 1.61
CA ALA A 117 29.33 1.81 2.11
C ALA A 117 29.81 3.27 2.06
N LEU A 118 31.06 3.52 2.47
CA LEU A 118 31.68 4.84 2.45
C LEU A 118 31.78 5.40 1.03
N LYS A 119 32.21 4.59 0.05
CA LYS A 119 32.25 4.99 -1.37
C LYS A 119 30.88 5.39 -1.91
N VAL A 120 29.82 4.68 -1.54
CA VAL A 120 28.46 5.05 -1.94
C VAL A 120 28.07 6.39 -1.30
N LEU A 121 28.32 6.59 0.00
CA LEU A 121 28.03 7.86 0.69
C LEU A 121 28.79 9.05 0.07
N GLN A 122 30.05 8.87 -0.30
CA GLN A 122 30.84 9.89 -1.01
C GLN A 122 30.22 10.25 -2.37
N LYS A 123 29.75 9.25 -3.13
CA LYS A 123 29.04 9.47 -4.40
C LYS A 123 27.73 10.23 -4.21
N VAL A 124 26.98 9.91 -3.16
CA VAL A 124 25.74 10.61 -2.80
C VAL A 124 26.04 12.06 -2.44
N TYR A 125 27.04 12.29 -1.58
CA TYR A 125 27.49 13.63 -1.19
C TYR A 125 27.92 14.47 -2.39
N SER A 126 28.75 13.93 -3.27
CA SER A 126 29.23 14.63 -4.45
C SER A 126 28.09 15.01 -5.39
N LYS A 127 27.12 14.10 -5.62
CA LYS A 127 25.97 14.40 -6.48
C LYS A 127 24.97 15.37 -5.84
N ASN A 128 24.88 15.42 -4.51
CA ASN A 128 23.99 16.34 -3.79
C ASN A 128 24.58 17.75 -3.67
N THR A 129 25.88 17.86 -3.36
CA THR A 129 26.54 19.14 -3.09
C THR A 129 27.28 19.73 -4.28
N GLY A 130 27.66 18.90 -5.27
CA GLY A 130 28.54 19.29 -6.37
C GLY A 130 30.03 19.25 -6.02
N ASN A 131 30.40 19.03 -4.75
CA ASN A 131 31.79 18.94 -4.30
C ASN A 131 32.42 17.59 -4.68
N SER A 132 33.76 17.48 -4.61
CA SER A 132 34.44 16.23 -4.93
C SER A 132 34.10 15.13 -3.89
N PRO A 133 34.03 13.85 -4.28
CA PRO A 133 33.79 12.73 -3.36
C PRO A 133 34.79 12.67 -2.19
N GLU A 134 36.04 13.07 -2.41
CA GLU A 134 37.13 13.04 -1.43
C GLU A 134 36.95 14.10 -0.32
N SER A 135 36.25 15.19 -0.63
CA SER A 135 35.91 16.26 0.33
C SER A 135 34.80 15.88 1.31
N TYR A 136 34.26 14.66 1.22
CA TYR A 136 33.27 14.14 2.16
C TYR A 136 33.85 14.07 3.59
N PRO A 137 33.16 14.64 4.60
CA PRO A 137 33.72 14.82 5.95
C PRO A 137 33.83 13.54 6.79
N VAL A 138 33.09 12.49 6.48
CA VAL A 138 33.19 11.22 7.22
C VAL A 138 34.22 10.32 6.55
N LYS A 139 35.18 9.82 7.33
CA LYS A 139 36.27 8.94 6.86
C LYS A 139 36.13 7.49 7.33
N GLU A 140 35.51 7.27 8.48
CA GLU A 140 35.34 5.94 9.05
C GLU A 140 33.88 5.72 9.51
N LEU A 141 33.40 4.48 9.38
CA LEU A 141 32.04 4.07 9.73
C LEU A 141 32.08 3.01 10.83
N VAL A 142 31.12 3.07 11.76
CA VAL A 142 30.99 2.09 12.84
C VAL A 142 30.80 0.67 12.29
N GLN A 143 31.49 -0.31 12.89
CA GLN A 143 31.36 -1.72 12.53
C GLN A 143 30.11 -2.32 13.20
N GLU A 144 29.01 -2.45 12.45
CA GLU A 144 27.73 -2.95 13.00
C GLU A 144 27.71 -4.48 13.18
N LYS A 145 28.64 -5.21 12.53
CA LYS A 145 28.64 -6.68 12.49
C LYS A 145 29.05 -7.33 13.82
N GLU A 146 29.88 -6.67 14.63
CA GLU A 146 30.38 -7.21 15.90
C GLU A 146 29.31 -7.33 17.00
N VAL A 147 28.20 -6.60 16.90
CA VAL A 147 27.13 -6.62 17.91
C VAL A 147 26.26 -7.90 17.83
N ILE A 148 26.38 -8.70 16.77
CA ILE A 148 25.55 -9.91 16.55
C ILE A 148 26.30 -11.20 16.93
N GLU A 149 27.62 -11.18 17.16
CA GLU A 149 28.43 -12.36 17.48
C GLU A 149 28.49 -12.73 18.98
N LEU A 150 27.53 -12.30 19.81
CA LEU A 150 27.48 -12.63 21.25
C LEU A 150 26.61 -13.85 21.61
N THR A 151 26.37 -14.78 20.68
CA THR A 151 25.81 -16.09 21.03
C THR A 151 26.54 -17.20 20.27
N ASP A 152 27.54 -17.78 20.92
CA ASP A 152 28.14 -19.06 20.57
C ASP A 152 27.06 -20.15 20.42
N VAL A 153 26.77 -20.58 19.18
CA VAL A 153 26.56 -21.97 18.74
C VAL A 153 26.64 -21.96 17.21
N ASP A 154 27.58 -22.71 16.63
CA ASP A 154 27.72 -22.88 15.18
C ASP A 154 26.82 -23.99 14.62
N PRO A 155 25.88 -23.66 13.70
CA PRO A 155 25.48 -24.62 12.67
C PRO A 155 25.66 -24.08 11.23
N LYS A 156 25.78 -25.04 10.29
CA LYS A 156 26.14 -24.93 8.86
C LYS A 156 25.46 -23.77 8.07
N PRO A 157 26.13 -23.24 7.01
CA PRO A 157 25.79 -21.97 6.36
C PRO A 157 24.40 -21.86 5.70
N LYS A 158 23.81 -22.96 5.20
CA LYS A 158 22.45 -22.93 4.59
C LYS A 158 21.33 -22.86 5.63
N VAL A 159 21.55 -23.43 6.81
CA VAL A 159 20.61 -23.36 7.95
C VAL A 159 20.67 -21.96 8.59
N LYS A 160 21.84 -21.30 8.55
CA LYS A 160 22.10 -19.93 9.06
C LYS A 160 21.22 -18.85 8.40
N ILE A 161 20.81 -19.01 7.14
CA ILE A 161 20.00 -18.00 6.41
C ILE A 161 18.51 -18.07 6.81
N ILE A 162 17.94 -19.29 6.84
CA ILE A 162 16.52 -19.50 7.19
C ILE A 162 16.31 -19.28 8.70
N ASN A 163 17.21 -19.82 9.54
CA ASN A 163 17.18 -19.58 10.98
C ASN A 163 17.48 -18.12 11.31
N GLY A 164 18.36 -17.45 10.55
CA GLY A 164 18.60 -16.01 10.72
C GLY A 164 17.37 -15.16 10.42
N GLY A 165 16.66 -15.43 9.31
CA GLY A 165 15.43 -14.73 8.95
C GLY A 165 14.31 -14.91 9.97
N ILE A 166 14.06 -16.15 10.42
CA ILE A 166 13.04 -16.47 11.43
C ILE A 166 13.45 -15.96 12.82
N SER A 167 14.73 -16.06 13.19
CA SER A 167 15.28 -15.51 14.44
C SER A 167 15.15 -13.98 14.50
N ASN A 168 15.35 -13.29 13.38
CA ASN A 168 15.14 -11.85 13.27
C ASN A 168 13.67 -11.47 13.50
N ILE A 169 12.71 -12.25 12.97
CA ILE A 169 11.28 -12.06 13.23
C ILE A 169 10.98 -12.27 14.73
N GLY A 170 11.61 -13.25 15.36
CA GLY A 170 11.54 -13.50 16.81
C GLY A 170 11.89 -12.27 17.67
N LEU A 171 12.70 -11.33 17.17
CA LEU A 171 13.03 -10.09 17.89
C LEU A 171 11.81 -9.18 18.08
N LEU A 172 10.82 -9.21 17.18
CA LEU A 172 9.56 -8.48 17.31
C LEU A 172 8.65 -9.06 18.39
N PHE A 173 8.83 -10.34 18.72
CA PHE A 173 8.06 -11.07 19.73
C PHE A 173 8.69 -11.01 21.13
N LYS A 174 9.77 -10.24 21.32
CA LYS A 174 10.28 -9.95 22.67
C LYS A 174 9.21 -9.21 23.48
N SER A 175 9.12 -9.52 24.78
CA SER A 175 8.12 -8.97 25.72
C SER A 175 7.97 -7.44 25.64
N LYS A 176 9.07 -6.72 25.37
CA LYS A 176 9.09 -5.25 25.21
C LYS A 176 8.31 -4.72 23.99
N TYR A 177 8.19 -5.50 22.91
CA TYR A 177 7.65 -5.04 21.61
C TYR A 177 6.40 -5.79 21.17
N ILE A 178 6.14 -7.00 21.68
CA ILE A 178 5.09 -7.90 21.20
C ILE A 178 3.68 -7.27 21.25
N LEU A 179 3.31 -6.60 22.34
CA LEU A 179 1.99 -5.97 22.47
C LEU A 179 1.81 -4.80 21.49
N LYS A 180 2.85 -3.99 21.30
CA LYS A 180 2.84 -2.88 20.34
C LYS A 180 2.75 -3.40 18.90
N PHE A 181 3.51 -4.45 18.59
CA PHE A 181 3.48 -5.11 17.29
C PHE A 181 2.12 -5.74 16.99
N ALA A 182 1.53 -6.45 17.96
CA ALA A 182 0.20 -7.04 17.82
C ALA A 182 -0.88 -5.98 17.62
N LEU A 183 -0.85 -4.90 18.41
CA LEU A 183 -1.78 -3.78 18.28
C LEU A 183 -1.69 -3.11 16.90
N ILE A 184 -0.47 -2.76 16.47
CA ILE A 184 -0.26 -2.08 15.17
C ILE A 184 -0.63 -3.02 14.00
N SER A 185 -0.33 -4.32 14.12
CA SER A 185 -0.75 -5.32 13.13
C SER A 185 -2.27 -5.42 13.04
N ALA A 186 -2.97 -5.47 14.17
CA ALA A 186 -4.43 -5.50 14.20
C ALA A 186 -5.04 -4.23 13.56
N ILE A 187 -4.52 -3.05 13.91
CA ILE A 187 -4.93 -1.79 13.30
C ILE A 187 -4.71 -1.82 11.77
N GLN A 188 -3.54 -2.23 11.30
CA GLN A 188 -3.26 -2.27 9.87
C GLN A 188 -4.13 -3.29 9.13
N VAL A 189 -4.41 -4.45 9.73
CA VAL A 189 -5.36 -5.43 9.18
C VAL A 189 -6.73 -4.80 9.01
N THR A 190 -7.26 -4.09 10.02
CA THR A 190 -8.57 -3.46 9.93
C THR A 190 -8.62 -2.41 8.82
N PHE A 191 -7.66 -1.48 8.77
CA PHE A 191 -7.64 -0.41 7.77
C PHE A 191 -7.45 -0.94 6.35
N MET A 192 -6.55 -1.92 6.18
CA MET A 192 -6.29 -2.46 4.86
C MET A 192 -7.45 -3.37 4.40
N ALA A 193 -8.06 -4.15 5.28
CA ALA A 193 -9.26 -4.93 4.95
C ALA A 193 -10.41 -4.01 4.53
N SER A 194 -10.80 -3.03 5.36
CA SER A 194 -11.92 -2.14 5.05
C SER A 194 -11.72 -1.33 3.78
N LEU A 195 -10.50 -0.80 3.56
CA LEU A 195 -10.16 -0.06 2.35
C LEU A 195 -10.28 -0.94 1.10
N ASN A 196 -9.68 -2.13 1.12
CA ASN A 196 -9.60 -2.97 -0.08
C ASN A 196 -10.95 -3.65 -0.40
N MET A 197 -11.77 -3.96 0.61
CA MET A 197 -13.12 -4.49 0.42
C MET A 197 -13.99 -3.59 -0.46
N LEU A 198 -13.93 -2.27 -0.28
CA LEU A 198 -14.67 -1.35 -1.15
C LEU A 198 -13.90 -0.99 -2.42
N ARG A 199 -12.59 -0.68 -2.29
CA ARG A 199 -11.77 -0.16 -3.40
C ARG A 199 -11.70 -1.10 -4.60
N LEU A 200 -11.59 -2.41 -4.36
CA LEU A 200 -11.47 -3.40 -5.44
C LEU A 200 -12.82 -3.71 -6.10
N TRP A 201 -13.92 -3.36 -5.45
CA TRP A 201 -15.27 -3.51 -6.01
C TRP A 201 -15.78 -2.23 -6.65
N THR A 202 -15.11 -1.08 -6.46
CA THR A 202 -15.49 0.22 -7.02
C THR A 202 -15.81 0.18 -8.52
N PRO A 203 -14.99 -0.42 -9.41
CA PRO A 203 -15.32 -0.45 -10.84
C PRO A 203 -16.61 -1.20 -11.13
N GLN A 204 -16.82 -2.34 -10.46
CA GLN A 204 -18.04 -3.15 -10.60
C GLN A 204 -19.27 -2.45 -10.02
N LEU A 205 -19.12 -1.76 -8.88
CA LEU A 205 -20.19 -0.95 -8.30
C LEU A 205 -20.60 0.16 -9.27
N PHE A 206 -19.65 0.90 -9.84
CA PHE A 206 -19.96 1.95 -10.81
C PHE A 206 -20.54 1.42 -12.12
N GLN A 207 -20.09 0.27 -12.59
CA GLN A 207 -20.71 -0.41 -13.72
C GLN A 207 -22.19 -0.70 -13.42
N ALA A 208 -22.50 -1.27 -12.25
CA ALA A 208 -23.88 -1.53 -11.84
C ALA A 208 -24.74 -0.26 -11.74
N LEU A 209 -24.18 0.87 -11.28
CA LEU A 209 -24.89 2.15 -11.26
C LEU A 209 -25.25 2.63 -12.68
N GLU A 210 -24.31 2.53 -13.61
CA GLU A 210 -24.54 2.92 -15.00
C GLU A 210 -25.44 1.92 -15.75
N ASP A 211 -25.44 0.64 -15.36
CA ASP A 211 -26.38 -0.37 -15.85
C ASP A 211 -27.81 -0.05 -15.42
N TYR A 212 -28.02 0.25 -14.13
CA TYR A 212 -29.30 0.70 -13.64
C TYR A 212 -29.82 1.93 -14.39
N LYS A 213 -28.96 2.93 -14.60
CA LYS A 213 -29.33 4.18 -15.28
C LYS A 213 -29.76 3.93 -16.72
N VAL A 214 -29.09 3.03 -17.44
CA VAL A 214 -29.46 2.68 -18.81
C VAL A 214 -30.79 1.93 -18.86
N VAL A 215 -30.99 0.95 -17.97
CA VAL A 215 -32.24 0.17 -17.91
C VAL A 215 -33.44 1.04 -17.53
N ASN A 216 -33.25 2.08 -16.71
CA ASN A 216 -34.32 2.95 -16.21
C ASN A 216 -34.39 4.32 -16.90
N ASN A 217 -34.12 4.38 -18.21
CA ASN A 217 -34.26 5.59 -19.04
C ASN A 217 -33.54 6.84 -18.49
N GLY A 218 -32.35 6.66 -17.93
CA GLY A 218 -31.53 7.75 -17.40
C GLY A 218 -31.89 8.17 -15.96
N SER A 219 -32.90 7.57 -15.34
CA SER A 219 -33.27 7.87 -13.95
C SER A 219 -32.27 7.26 -12.97
N THR A 220 -32.11 7.92 -11.82
CA THR A 220 -31.24 7.45 -10.72
C THR A 220 -32.07 7.22 -9.47
N SER A 221 -31.61 6.32 -8.60
CA SER A 221 -32.30 5.98 -7.35
C SER A 221 -31.32 6.02 -6.16
N ASP A 222 -31.72 5.47 -5.02
CA ASP A 222 -30.80 5.15 -3.93
C ASP A 222 -29.83 4.02 -4.32
N LEU A 223 -28.66 3.98 -3.65
CA LEU A 223 -27.60 3.02 -3.93
C LEU A 223 -28.10 1.58 -3.93
N CYS A 224 -28.90 1.19 -2.94
CA CYS A 224 -29.34 -0.19 -2.81
C CYS A 224 -30.29 -0.62 -3.92
N THR A 225 -31.18 0.27 -4.33
CA THR A 225 -32.02 0.04 -5.52
C THR A 225 -31.17 -0.07 -6.77
N MET A 226 -30.16 0.78 -6.96
CA MET A 226 -29.27 0.72 -8.13
C MET A 226 -28.44 -0.57 -8.15
N LEU A 227 -27.97 -1.06 -7.00
CA LEU A 227 -27.22 -2.31 -6.89
C LEU A 227 -28.06 -3.57 -7.04
N SER A 228 -29.40 -3.47 -7.10
CA SER A 228 -30.27 -4.63 -7.34
C SER A 228 -29.99 -5.31 -8.70
N VAL A 229 -29.43 -4.57 -9.65
CA VAL A 229 -29.01 -5.07 -10.98
C VAL A 229 -27.90 -6.12 -10.89
N LEU A 230 -27.12 -6.14 -9.81
CA LEU A 230 -26.09 -7.18 -9.58
C LEU A 230 -26.69 -8.55 -9.24
N ARG A 231 -27.99 -8.64 -8.93
CA ARG A 231 -28.67 -9.90 -8.65
C ARG A 231 -29.23 -10.48 -9.95
N PRO A 232 -28.97 -11.76 -10.27
CA PRO A 232 -29.42 -12.35 -11.51
C PRO A 232 -30.95 -12.32 -11.60
N ASN A 233 -31.48 -11.70 -12.66
CA ASN A 233 -32.90 -11.72 -12.98
C ASN A 233 -33.15 -12.90 -13.96
N PRO A 234 -34.00 -13.89 -13.63
CA PRO A 234 -34.18 -15.10 -14.43
C PRO A 234 -34.82 -14.90 -15.82
N MET A 235 -35.08 -13.65 -16.26
CA MET A 235 -35.80 -13.36 -17.53
C MET A 235 -35.01 -12.55 -18.57
N THR A 236 -33.71 -12.30 -18.39
CA THR A 236 -32.89 -11.56 -19.36
C THR A 236 -31.70 -12.38 -19.82
N ASP A 237 -31.60 -12.62 -21.14
CA ASP A 237 -30.45 -13.26 -21.80
C ASP A 237 -29.15 -12.62 -21.32
N SER A 238 -28.29 -13.44 -20.72
CA SER A 238 -27.31 -13.07 -19.69
C SER A 238 -26.06 -12.30 -20.14
N CYS A 239 -25.96 -11.84 -21.39
CA CYS A 239 -24.76 -11.11 -21.85
C CYS A 239 -24.96 -9.98 -22.87
N SER A 240 -26.17 -9.41 -22.98
CA SER A 240 -26.40 -8.26 -23.88
C SER A 240 -26.31 -6.89 -23.18
N SER A 241 -25.92 -6.83 -21.90
CA SER A 241 -25.96 -5.60 -21.09
C SER A 241 -24.62 -5.17 -20.48
N ASN A 242 -23.58 -6.01 -20.48
CA ASN A 242 -22.34 -5.81 -19.72
C ASN A 242 -21.16 -5.33 -20.60
N VAL A 243 -21.40 -4.45 -21.57
CA VAL A 243 -20.28 -3.75 -22.22
C VAL A 243 -19.71 -2.77 -21.19
N ALA A 244 -18.40 -2.89 -20.91
CA ALA A 244 -17.66 -1.99 -20.05
C ALA A 244 -17.97 -0.52 -20.40
N LYS A 245 -18.66 0.20 -19.50
CA LYS A 245 -19.11 1.57 -19.76
C LYS A 245 -18.00 2.56 -19.42
N PRO A 246 -17.56 3.42 -20.36
CA PRO A 246 -16.49 4.39 -20.10
C PRO A 246 -16.73 5.26 -18.86
N ASP A 247 -17.99 5.62 -18.60
CA ASP A 247 -18.38 6.40 -17.42
C ASP A 247 -17.99 5.72 -16.09
N ALA A 248 -18.13 4.40 -15.98
CA ALA A 248 -17.78 3.67 -14.75
C ALA A 248 -16.27 3.76 -14.44
N TYR A 249 -15.43 3.71 -15.49
CA TYR A 249 -13.99 3.90 -15.36
C TYR A 249 -13.63 5.36 -15.08
N PHE A 250 -14.33 6.31 -15.71
CA PHE A 250 -14.16 7.74 -15.42
C PHE A 250 -14.46 8.06 -13.95
N HIS A 251 -15.53 7.49 -13.38
CA HIS A 251 -15.84 7.61 -11.95
C HIS A 251 -14.72 7.02 -11.08
N SER A 252 -14.11 5.92 -11.50
CA SER A 252 -12.95 5.33 -10.80
C SER A 252 -11.71 6.23 -10.87
N MET A 253 -11.51 6.95 -11.98
CA MET A 253 -10.45 7.95 -12.11
C MET A 253 -10.66 9.13 -11.15
N ILE A 254 -11.90 9.57 -10.94
CA ILE A 254 -12.23 10.61 -9.94
C ILE A 254 -11.82 10.16 -8.55
N VAL A 255 -12.20 8.93 -8.15
CA VAL A 255 -11.82 8.35 -6.84
C VAL A 255 -10.30 8.33 -6.67
N ALA A 256 -9.55 7.92 -7.71
CA ALA A 256 -8.10 7.90 -7.68
C ALA A 256 -7.48 9.30 -7.55
N ALA A 257 -8.00 10.30 -8.28
CA ALA A 257 -7.53 11.68 -8.23
C ALA A 257 -7.74 12.31 -6.84
N VAL A 258 -8.91 12.09 -6.23
CA VAL A 258 -9.19 12.53 -4.85
C VAL A 258 -8.24 11.86 -3.86
N GLY A 259 -7.92 10.57 -4.07
CA GLY A 259 -6.90 9.84 -3.33
C GLY A 259 -5.53 10.52 -3.36
N VAL A 260 -5.03 10.87 -4.55
CA VAL A 260 -3.73 11.56 -4.71
C VAL A 260 -3.70 12.91 -3.99
N VAL A 261 -4.74 13.73 -4.18
CA VAL A 261 -4.84 15.03 -3.50
C VAL A 261 -4.85 14.86 -1.99
N SER A 262 -5.59 13.87 -1.48
CA SER A 262 -5.67 13.60 -0.04
C SER A 262 -4.31 13.22 0.56
N TYR A 263 -3.47 12.47 -0.16
CA TYR A 263 -2.12 12.15 0.29
C TYR A 263 -1.20 13.37 0.39
N ILE A 264 -1.26 14.27 -0.61
CA ILE A 264 -0.47 15.51 -0.60
C ILE A 264 -0.83 16.36 0.62
N LEU A 265 -2.12 16.46 0.95
CA LEU A 265 -2.60 17.25 2.08
C LEU A 265 -2.31 16.61 3.45
N THR A 266 -2.16 15.29 3.50
CA THR A 266 -1.98 14.53 4.76
C THR A 266 -0.74 15.01 5.54
N GLY A 267 0.37 15.30 4.87
CA GLY A 267 1.60 15.76 5.53
C GLY A 267 1.40 17.05 6.35
N SER A 268 0.71 18.02 5.77
CA SER A 268 0.37 19.29 6.43
C SER A 268 -0.57 19.11 7.61
N VAL A 269 -1.49 18.15 7.52
CA VAL A 269 -2.45 17.86 8.59
C VAL A 269 -1.78 17.12 9.75
N ILE A 270 -0.83 16.21 9.49
CA ILE A 270 -0.04 15.53 10.53
C ILE A 270 0.65 16.55 11.43
N HIS A 271 1.22 17.63 10.88
CA HIS A 271 1.89 18.66 11.67
C HIS A 271 0.94 19.41 12.62
N LYS A 272 -0.36 19.51 12.28
CA LYS A 272 -1.34 20.25 13.08
C LYS A 272 -2.06 19.39 14.12
N LEU A 273 -2.49 18.19 13.72
CA LEU A 273 -3.36 17.32 14.54
C LEU A 273 -2.59 16.19 15.22
N GLY A 274 -1.43 15.83 14.69
CA GLY A 274 -0.67 14.68 15.12
C GLY A 274 -1.14 13.35 14.55
N LYS A 275 -0.23 12.38 14.47
CA LYS A 275 -0.48 11.08 13.81
C LYS A 275 -1.62 10.31 14.48
N LYS A 276 -1.64 10.25 15.82
CA LYS A 276 -2.66 9.50 16.58
C LYS A 276 -4.06 10.07 16.39
N ASN A 277 -4.23 11.37 16.62
CA ASN A 277 -5.55 11.99 16.50
C ASN A 277 -6.02 11.97 15.05
N LEU A 278 -5.11 12.18 14.09
CA LEU A 278 -5.44 12.04 12.67
C LEU A 278 -6.02 10.66 12.37
N LEU A 279 -5.34 9.57 12.78
CA LEU A 279 -5.82 8.20 12.58
C LEU A 279 -7.22 7.98 13.16
N ILE A 280 -7.46 8.41 14.40
CA ILE A 280 -8.76 8.25 15.08
C ILE A 280 -9.85 9.01 14.32
N LEU A 281 -9.62 10.29 14.03
CA LEU A 281 -10.61 11.15 13.37
C LEU A 281 -10.93 10.65 11.96
N THR A 282 -9.93 10.28 11.17
CA THR A 282 -10.16 9.78 9.81
C THR A 282 -10.80 8.40 9.78
N ALA A 283 -10.50 7.53 10.75
CA ALA A 283 -11.12 6.21 10.82
C ALA A 283 -12.61 6.29 11.21
N LEU A 284 -12.95 7.12 12.21
CA LEU A 284 -14.33 7.35 12.62
C LEU A 284 -15.14 8.09 11.55
N LEU A 285 -14.54 9.08 10.89
CA LEU A 285 -15.15 9.74 9.73
C LEU A 285 -15.36 8.74 8.58
N GLY A 286 -14.38 7.88 8.30
CA GLY A 286 -14.49 6.81 7.31
C GLY A 286 -15.62 5.83 7.63
N ALA A 287 -15.80 5.44 8.89
CA ALA A 287 -16.91 4.60 9.34
C ALA A 287 -18.26 5.27 9.08
N LEU A 288 -18.39 6.55 9.43
CA LEU A 288 -19.61 7.33 9.22
C LEU A 288 -19.93 7.50 7.72
N ILE A 289 -18.94 7.80 6.89
CA ILE A 289 -19.09 7.93 5.44
C ILE A 289 -19.53 6.59 4.84
N CYS A 290 -18.91 5.49 5.25
CA CYS A 290 -19.25 4.16 4.76
C CYS A 290 -20.67 3.75 5.16
N PHE A 291 -21.08 4.05 6.39
CA PHE A 291 -22.46 3.87 6.82
C PHE A 291 -23.45 4.72 6.00
N SER A 292 -23.07 5.96 5.70
CA SER A 292 -23.89 6.90 4.92
C SER A 292 -24.08 6.48 3.46
N LEU A 293 -23.18 5.65 2.90
CA LEU A 293 -23.33 5.11 1.53
C LEU A 293 -24.64 4.35 1.35
N ILE A 294 -25.11 3.66 2.38
CA ILE A 294 -26.37 2.89 2.33
C ILE A 294 -27.56 3.77 1.92
N TYR A 295 -27.52 5.06 2.30
CA TYR A 295 -28.59 6.01 2.06
C TYR A 295 -28.29 6.99 0.92
N SER A 296 -27.19 6.78 0.17
CA SER A 296 -26.83 7.70 -0.90
C SER A 296 -27.86 7.64 -2.02
N ARG A 297 -28.29 8.83 -2.48
CA ARG A 297 -29.25 8.99 -3.57
C ARG A 297 -28.55 9.59 -4.77
N GLY A 298 -28.58 8.88 -5.89
CA GLY A 298 -27.92 9.28 -7.12
C GLY A 298 -26.43 8.94 -7.19
N ILE A 299 -25.95 8.91 -8.42
CA ILE A 299 -24.59 8.46 -8.77
C ILE A 299 -23.53 9.43 -8.24
N VAL A 300 -23.75 10.75 -8.35
CA VAL A 300 -22.79 11.79 -7.91
C VAL A 300 -22.51 11.71 -6.41
N ILE A 301 -23.55 11.62 -5.58
CA ILE A 301 -23.40 11.53 -4.12
C ILE A 301 -22.65 10.24 -3.75
N THR A 302 -22.97 9.13 -4.44
CA THR A 302 -22.29 7.85 -4.24
C THR A 302 -20.80 7.94 -4.57
N ILE A 303 -20.43 8.55 -5.71
CA ILE A 303 -19.02 8.76 -6.09
C ILE A 303 -18.28 9.59 -5.05
N LEU A 304 -18.88 10.68 -4.57
CA LEU A 304 -18.28 11.53 -3.55
C LEU A 304 -18.01 10.76 -2.25
N LEU A 305 -18.99 10.00 -1.76
CA LEU A 305 -18.84 9.21 -0.54
C LEU A 305 -17.81 8.08 -0.70
N ILE A 306 -17.78 7.36 -1.83
CA ILE A 306 -16.76 6.34 -2.12
C ILE A 306 -15.36 6.98 -2.20
N SER A 307 -15.24 8.15 -2.81
CA SER A 307 -13.98 8.90 -2.90
C SER A 307 -13.47 9.29 -1.51
N LEU A 308 -14.33 9.88 -0.68
CA LEU A 308 -13.98 10.30 0.67
C LEU A 308 -13.63 9.11 1.58
N PHE A 309 -14.39 8.01 1.50
CA PHE A 309 -14.07 6.78 2.23
C PHE A 309 -12.70 6.24 1.82
N THR A 310 -12.46 6.14 0.52
CA THR A 310 -11.20 5.61 -0.03
C THR A 310 -10.02 6.48 0.42
N SER A 311 -10.16 7.81 0.40
CA SER A 311 -9.17 8.73 0.97
C SER A 311 -8.95 8.50 2.46
N CYS A 312 -10.00 8.38 3.27
CA CYS A 312 -9.85 8.11 4.70
C CYS A 312 -9.11 6.80 4.98
N GLY A 313 -9.48 5.71 4.30
CA GLY A 313 -8.82 4.42 4.46
C GLY A 313 -7.35 4.42 3.98
N ASN A 314 -7.08 5.14 2.89
CA ASN A 314 -5.73 5.39 2.38
C ASN A 314 -4.86 6.15 3.39
N ILE A 315 -5.39 7.24 3.97
CA ILE A 315 -4.70 8.01 5.01
C ILE A 315 -4.42 7.11 6.22
N CYS A 316 -5.42 6.38 6.71
CA CYS A 316 -5.26 5.47 7.84
C CYS A 316 -4.16 4.43 7.60
N SER A 317 -4.20 3.76 6.45
CA SER A 317 -3.27 2.70 6.06
C SER A 317 -1.83 3.19 5.85
N ASN A 318 -1.62 4.47 5.54
CA ASN A 318 -0.28 5.05 5.33
C ASN A 318 0.28 5.70 6.60
N VAL A 319 -0.53 6.43 7.36
CA VAL A 319 -0.08 7.11 8.59
C VAL A 319 0.37 6.11 9.64
N ILE A 320 -0.28 4.96 9.74
CA ILE A 320 0.15 3.88 10.64
C ILE A 320 1.53 3.31 10.28
N LEU A 321 1.96 3.34 9.01
CA LEU A 321 3.33 2.98 8.63
C LEU A 321 4.33 3.98 9.19
N SER A 322 3.97 5.26 9.23
CA SER A 322 4.78 6.28 9.89
C SER A 322 4.87 6.06 11.40
N VAL A 323 3.80 5.54 12.03
CA VAL A 323 3.82 5.16 13.46
C VAL A 323 4.75 3.95 13.69
N ILE A 324 4.77 2.96 12.81
CA ILE A 324 5.72 1.82 12.89
C ILE A 324 7.17 2.33 12.91
N VAL A 325 7.49 3.29 12.05
CA VAL A 325 8.82 3.90 11.96
C VAL A 325 9.23 4.57 13.28
N ASP A 326 8.30 5.23 13.97
CA ASP A 326 8.57 5.90 15.25
C ASP A 326 8.65 4.92 16.44
N VAL A 327 7.85 3.85 16.42
CA VAL A 327 7.72 2.91 17.55
C VAL A 327 8.87 1.90 17.59
N PHE A 328 9.33 1.44 16.43
CA PHE A 328 10.36 0.42 16.33
C PHE A 328 11.75 1.02 16.06
N PRO A 329 12.80 0.52 16.74
CA PRO A 329 14.16 0.98 16.50
C PRO A 329 14.61 0.66 15.07
N THR A 330 15.56 1.43 14.53
CA THR A 330 16.02 1.34 13.14
C THR A 330 16.45 -0.07 12.72
N SER A 331 17.03 -0.86 13.64
CA SER A 331 17.43 -2.26 13.38
C SER A 331 16.26 -3.21 13.14
N LEU A 332 15.06 -2.91 13.65
CA LEU A 332 13.85 -3.73 13.53
C LEU A 332 12.79 -3.12 12.61
N ARG A 333 12.94 -1.84 12.24
CA ARG A 333 11.94 -1.05 11.51
C ARG A 333 11.50 -1.69 10.19
N ALA A 334 12.46 -2.07 9.34
CA ALA A 334 12.17 -2.68 8.04
C ALA A 334 11.43 -4.01 8.20
N LEU A 335 11.81 -4.81 9.21
CA LEU A 335 11.20 -6.09 9.51
C LEU A 335 9.78 -5.94 10.08
N ALA A 336 9.57 -4.95 10.94
CA ALA A 336 8.24 -4.62 11.46
C ALA A 336 7.31 -4.18 10.32
N LEU A 337 7.77 -3.30 9.43
CA LEU A 337 7.01 -2.84 8.27
C LEU A 337 6.59 -3.99 7.34
N SER A 338 7.53 -4.85 6.95
CA SER A 338 7.23 -5.97 6.05
C SER A 338 6.30 -6.99 6.70
N SER A 339 6.51 -7.32 7.98
CA SER A 339 5.70 -8.28 8.71
C SER A 339 4.27 -7.77 8.93
N VAL A 340 4.10 -6.51 9.36
CA VAL A 340 2.78 -5.89 9.52
C VAL A 340 2.02 -5.87 8.20
N MET A 341 2.69 -5.50 7.09
CA MET A 341 2.07 -5.51 5.77
C MET A 341 1.66 -6.91 5.33
N MET A 342 2.50 -7.92 5.55
CA MET A 342 2.20 -9.31 5.21
C MET A 342 0.98 -9.84 5.99
N ILE A 343 0.89 -9.57 7.29
CA ILE A 343 -0.27 -9.94 8.11
C ILE A 343 -1.53 -9.21 7.60
N ALA A 344 -1.42 -7.92 7.28
CA ALA A 344 -2.55 -7.15 6.79
C ALA A 344 -3.05 -7.61 5.41
N ARG A 345 -2.20 -8.22 4.58
CA ARG A 345 -2.61 -8.81 3.28
C ARG A 345 -3.59 -9.97 3.46
N VAL A 346 -3.50 -10.71 4.56
CA VAL A 346 -4.50 -11.74 4.90
C VAL A 346 -5.88 -11.10 5.04
N GLY A 347 -5.97 -9.93 5.69
CA GLY A 347 -7.21 -9.16 5.81
C GLY A 347 -7.79 -8.73 4.46
N VAL A 348 -6.94 -8.36 3.49
CA VAL A 348 -7.36 -8.02 2.13
C VAL A 348 -7.95 -9.22 1.40
N VAL A 349 -7.26 -10.36 1.43
CA VAL A 349 -7.74 -11.61 0.80
C VAL A 349 -9.08 -12.03 1.41
N SER A 350 -9.15 -12.05 2.75
CA SER A 350 -10.37 -12.37 3.49
C SER A 350 -11.51 -11.44 3.08
N GLY A 351 -11.27 -10.12 3.11
CA GLY A 351 -12.25 -9.11 2.77
C GLY A 351 -12.79 -9.24 1.35
N ASN A 352 -11.94 -9.50 0.37
CA ASN A 352 -12.38 -9.67 -1.03
C ASN A 352 -13.21 -10.93 -1.27
N ILE A 353 -13.01 -11.99 -0.47
CA ILE A 353 -13.84 -13.19 -0.52
C ILE A 353 -15.19 -12.94 0.14
N PHE A 354 -15.21 -12.25 1.28
CA PHE A 354 -16.45 -12.01 2.03
C PHE A 354 -17.32 -10.90 1.43
N PHE A 355 -16.76 -9.88 0.79
CA PHE A 355 -17.53 -8.77 0.23
C PHE A 355 -18.66 -9.21 -0.73
N PRO A 356 -18.44 -10.06 -1.74
CA PRO A 356 -19.52 -10.56 -2.60
C PRO A 356 -20.52 -11.46 -1.85
N MET A 357 -20.04 -12.30 -0.93
CA MET A 357 -20.94 -13.13 -0.10
C MET A 357 -21.88 -12.27 0.75
N LEU A 358 -21.42 -11.10 1.21
CA LEU A 358 -22.24 -10.13 1.92
C LEU A 358 -23.25 -9.43 0.99
N LEU A 359 -22.87 -9.16 -0.27
CA LEU A 359 -23.79 -8.61 -1.29
C LEU A 359 -24.95 -9.56 -1.62
N GLU A 360 -24.69 -10.88 -1.63
CA GLU A 360 -25.74 -11.89 -1.83
C GLU A 360 -26.82 -11.82 -0.74
N GLN A 361 -26.43 -11.54 0.51
CA GLN A 361 -27.36 -11.40 1.63
C GLN A 361 -28.17 -10.10 1.58
N GLY A 362 -27.67 -9.05 0.92
CA GLY A 362 -28.26 -7.72 0.98
C GLY A 362 -27.34 -6.64 0.45
N CYS A 363 -27.92 -5.48 0.10
CA CYS A 363 -27.11 -4.28 -0.12
C CYS A 363 -26.45 -3.77 1.19
N HIS A 364 -27.15 -3.86 2.33
CA HIS A 364 -26.69 -3.28 3.60
C HIS A 364 -25.49 -4.00 4.24
N PRO A 365 -25.45 -5.34 4.33
CA PRO A 365 -24.38 -6.07 5.03
C PRO A 365 -22.94 -5.67 4.64
N PRO A 366 -22.54 -5.56 3.36
CA PRO A 366 -21.16 -5.23 3.00
C PRO A 366 -20.72 -3.86 3.54
N PHE A 367 -21.57 -2.83 3.42
CA PHE A 367 -21.24 -1.49 3.91
C PHE A 367 -21.24 -1.40 5.44
N LEU A 368 -22.16 -2.09 6.12
CA LEU A 368 -22.16 -2.14 7.60
C LEU A 368 -20.92 -2.85 8.15
N VAL A 369 -20.51 -3.97 7.54
CA VAL A 369 -19.31 -4.70 7.93
C VAL A 369 -18.06 -3.85 7.69
N VAL A 370 -17.94 -3.22 6.52
CA VAL A 370 -16.80 -2.33 6.20
C VAL A 370 -16.74 -1.13 7.15
N ALA A 371 -17.88 -0.49 7.45
CA ALA A 371 -17.97 0.60 8.42
C ALA A 371 -17.58 0.14 9.84
N GLY A 372 -18.00 -1.05 10.24
CA GLY A 372 -17.63 -1.66 11.52
C GLY A 372 -16.14 -1.94 11.62
N ILE A 373 -15.52 -2.55 10.60
CA ILE A 373 -14.10 -2.88 10.59
C ILE A 373 -13.24 -1.62 10.71
N ILE A 374 -13.50 -0.57 9.91
CA ILE A 374 -12.72 0.67 9.98
C ILE A 374 -12.95 1.40 11.32
N GLY A 375 -14.18 1.35 11.86
CA GLY A 375 -14.51 1.88 13.18
C GLY A 375 -13.75 1.19 14.31
N VAL A 376 -13.67 -0.15 14.29
CA VAL A 376 -12.84 -0.93 15.23
C VAL A 376 -11.37 -0.53 15.12
N GLY A 377 -10.85 -0.33 13.90
CA GLY A 377 -9.50 0.21 13.70
C GLY A 377 -9.30 1.57 14.36
N GLY A 378 -10.29 2.47 14.23
CA GLY A 378 -10.30 3.77 14.91
C GLY A 378 -10.31 3.67 16.43
N ILE A 379 -11.08 2.73 17.00
CA ILE A 379 -11.11 2.45 18.45
C ILE A 379 -9.74 1.91 18.91
N LEU A 380 -9.13 0.99 18.17
CA LEU A 380 -7.82 0.45 18.49
C LEU A 380 -6.72 1.53 18.49
N CYS A 381 -6.85 2.56 17.66
CA CYS A 381 -5.92 3.69 17.64
C CYS A 381 -5.88 4.50 18.96
N PHE A 382 -6.89 4.44 19.82
CA PHE A 382 -6.82 5.07 21.15
C PHE A 382 -5.72 4.47 22.04
N PHE A 383 -5.42 3.18 21.85
CA PHE A 383 -4.37 2.47 22.59
C PHE A 383 -2.96 2.71 22.02
N LEU A 384 -2.82 3.42 20.90
CA LEU A 384 -1.50 3.80 20.39
C LEU A 384 -0.81 4.78 21.34
N PRO A 385 0.50 4.59 21.58
CA PRO A 385 1.29 5.58 22.32
C PRO A 385 1.36 6.89 21.51
N ASN A 386 1.33 8.03 22.20
CA ASN A 386 1.62 9.30 21.55
C ASN A 386 3.11 9.30 21.16
N THR A 387 3.40 9.28 19.86
CA THR A 387 4.77 9.31 19.32
C THR A 387 5.28 10.73 19.10
N GLU A 388 4.51 11.75 19.45
CA GLU A 388 4.90 13.16 19.32
C GLU A 388 5.92 13.53 20.41
N ASN A 389 7.02 14.16 20.01
CA ASN A 389 8.08 14.69 20.88
C ASN A 389 8.87 13.67 21.72
N THR A 390 8.68 12.36 21.54
CA THR A 390 9.62 11.38 22.10
C THR A 390 10.89 11.35 21.27
N ALA A 391 12.01 11.82 21.85
CA ALA A 391 13.34 11.64 21.28
C ALA A 391 13.56 10.14 20.96
N LEU A 392 14.05 9.85 19.75
CA LEU A 392 14.54 8.53 19.37
C LEU A 392 15.60 8.10 20.39
N LYS A 393 15.22 7.26 21.36
CA LYS A 393 16.13 6.68 22.36
C LYS A 393 16.67 5.34 21.89
#